data_AF-A0A101UAY4-F1
#
_entry.id   AF-A0A101UAY4-F1
#
_cell.length_a   1.000
_cell.length_b   1.000
_cell.length_c   1.000
_cell.angle_alpha   90.00
_cell.angle_beta   90.00
_cell.angle_gamma   90.00
#
_symmetry.space_group_name_H-M   'P 1'
#
loop_
_entity.id
_entity.type
_entity.pdbx_description
1 polymer ?
#
loop_
_entity_poly.entity_id
_entity_poly.type
_entity_poly.pdbx_seq_one_letter_code
_entity_poly.pdbx_strand_id
1 'polypeptide(L)'
;MSSISGPATIDQLVQDAASHNHTVTARLIRDWTEKGLLDYPQRRPAGKGHGSHPALYDEKQRYLLLTLLHHRKQGAGIRTLTQIPVGIWIYWGDDFVPLRQVRVAMATWIGDPRVSLRRARQIARTILQQMDHPAAAPAARKALLDMLAQAAYTGRVDLTALESAARAVFEPGFSPLHRAVGHLSAPLTVDSQIGIIDARLQAIAKLTTDQFSDDDFRNARHAHLLGYAQYVRDQPFLATQEPADHPGLYEPVTAESTLNQSCDHLLTALGLGIIHPERTTEFTRLPAPRITFRA
;
A
#
# COMPACT_ATOMS: atom_id res chain seq x y z
N MET A 1 -12.67 28.43 -8.42
CA MET A 1 -13.01 27.09 -7.89
C MET A 1 -14.37 27.21 -7.25
N SER A 2 -15.41 26.57 -7.78
CA SER A 2 -16.69 26.48 -7.06
C SER A 2 -16.40 25.79 -5.74
N SER A 3 -16.65 26.46 -4.61
CA SER A 3 -16.38 25.89 -3.30
C SER A 3 -17.36 24.75 -3.06
N ILE A 4 -16.88 23.50 -3.23
CA ILE A 4 -17.53 22.33 -2.66
C ILE A 4 -17.74 22.63 -1.17
N SER A 5 -18.98 22.56 -0.72
CA SER A 5 -19.34 22.77 0.67
C SER A 5 -20.44 21.80 1.08
N GLY A 6 -20.26 21.16 2.22
CA GLY A 6 -21.22 20.24 2.82
C GLY A 6 -21.41 18.91 2.09
N PRO A 7 -22.24 18.02 2.67
CA PRO A 7 -22.57 16.72 2.10
C PRO A 7 -23.38 16.83 0.80
N ALA A 8 -23.30 15.81 -0.06
CA ALA A 8 -23.95 15.83 -1.38
C ALA A 8 -24.57 14.49 -1.77
N THR A 9 -25.65 14.53 -2.55
CA THR A 9 -26.25 13.34 -3.18
C THR A 9 -25.37 12.84 -4.33
N ILE A 10 -25.62 11.63 -4.80
CA ILE A 10 -24.88 11.08 -5.94
C ILE A 10 -25.02 11.92 -7.22
N ASP A 11 -26.18 12.55 -7.45
CA ASP A 11 -26.42 13.41 -8.60
C ASP A 11 -25.61 14.71 -8.49
N GLN A 12 -25.47 15.23 -7.27
CA GLN A 12 -24.59 16.37 -7.01
C GLN A 12 -23.10 16.00 -7.20
N LEU A 13 -22.66 14.79 -6.86
CA LEU A 13 -21.31 14.33 -7.19
C LEU A 13 -21.07 14.27 -8.71
N VAL A 14 -22.07 13.86 -9.49
CA VAL A 14 -22.00 13.91 -10.97
C VAL A 14 -21.87 15.35 -11.46
N GLN A 15 -22.63 16.29 -10.87
CA GLN A 15 -22.53 17.72 -11.19
C GLN A 15 -21.18 18.31 -10.78
N ASP A 16 -20.66 17.96 -9.62
CA ASP A 16 -19.33 18.38 -9.15
C ASP A 16 -18.26 17.94 -10.15
N ALA A 17 -18.29 16.67 -10.58
CA ALA A 17 -17.38 16.15 -11.60
C ALA A 17 -17.51 16.90 -12.94
N ALA A 18 -18.75 17.12 -13.42
CA ALA A 18 -19.00 17.85 -14.66
C ALA A 18 -18.45 19.29 -14.60
N SER A 19 -18.64 19.98 -13.47
CA SER A 19 -18.11 21.33 -13.25
C SER A 19 -16.57 21.40 -13.23
N HIS A 20 -15.91 20.25 -13.04
CA HIS A 20 -14.45 20.09 -13.10
C HIS A 20 -13.97 19.40 -14.39
N ASN A 21 -14.78 19.43 -15.46
CA ASN A 21 -14.47 18.85 -16.77
C ASN A 21 -14.23 17.32 -16.74
N HIS A 22 -14.95 16.62 -15.87
CA HIS A 22 -14.98 15.16 -15.81
C HIS A 22 -16.38 14.63 -16.13
N THR A 23 -16.46 13.67 -17.05
CA THR A 23 -17.71 12.97 -17.37
C THR A 23 -17.79 11.67 -16.58
N VAL A 24 -18.77 11.57 -15.68
CA VAL A 24 -19.01 10.40 -14.82
C VAL A 24 -20.49 10.07 -14.76
N THR A 25 -20.81 8.84 -14.37
CA THR A 25 -22.19 8.39 -14.15
C THR A 25 -22.38 8.02 -12.68
N ALA A 26 -23.63 8.06 -12.20
CA ALA A 26 -23.98 7.56 -10.87
C ALA A 26 -23.56 6.09 -10.69
N ARG A 27 -23.62 5.28 -11.75
CA ARG A 27 -23.13 3.89 -11.74
C ARG A 27 -21.63 3.83 -11.44
N LEU A 28 -20.82 4.64 -12.12
CA LEU A 28 -19.38 4.67 -11.86
C LEU A 28 -19.06 5.03 -10.40
N ILE A 29 -19.77 6.00 -9.82
CA ILE A 29 -19.58 6.40 -8.42
C ILE A 29 -19.92 5.25 -7.47
N ARG A 30 -21.01 4.50 -7.74
CA ARG A 30 -21.35 3.29 -6.98
C ARG A 30 -20.27 2.21 -7.12
N ASP A 31 -19.82 1.93 -8.34
CA ASP A 31 -18.74 0.97 -8.59
C ASP A 31 -17.44 1.37 -7.86
N TRP A 32 -17.15 2.67 -7.74
CA TRP A 32 -16.01 3.20 -6.99
C TRP A 32 -16.18 3.08 -5.48
N THR A 33 -17.41 3.24 -4.99
CA THR A 33 -17.77 3.01 -3.59
C THR A 33 -17.55 1.54 -3.21
N GLU A 34 -18.01 0.60 -4.04
CA GLU A 34 -17.81 -0.84 -3.85
C GLU A 34 -16.34 -1.27 -3.87
N LYS A 35 -15.48 -0.45 -4.50
CA LYS A 35 -14.04 -0.67 -4.63
C LYS A 35 -13.20 0.06 -3.57
N GLY A 36 -13.85 0.74 -2.61
CA GLY A 36 -13.18 1.51 -1.57
C GLY A 36 -12.47 2.75 -2.08
N LEU A 37 -12.69 3.15 -3.34
CA LEU A 37 -12.20 4.44 -3.86
C LEU A 37 -12.98 5.59 -3.21
N LEU A 38 -14.26 5.37 -2.92
CA LEU A 38 -15.11 6.25 -2.12
C LEU A 38 -15.71 5.46 -0.96
N ASP A 39 -16.12 6.15 0.10
CA ASP A 39 -16.89 5.55 1.19
C ASP A 39 -18.39 5.49 0.88
N TYR A 40 -19.10 4.61 1.56
CA TYR A 40 -20.55 4.49 1.43
C TYR A 40 -21.27 5.76 1.90
N PRO A 41 -22.28 6.24 1.16
CA PRO A 41 -23.03 7.41 1.57
C PRO A 41 -23.89 7.11 2.81
N GLN A 42 -24.08 8.12 3.64
CA GLN A 42 -24.91 8.05 4.84
C GLN A 42 -26.39 8.01 4.44
N ARG A 43 -27.09 6.95 4.88
CA ARG A 43 -28.53 6.80 4.66
C ARG A 43 -29.31 7.80 5.50
N ARG A 44 -30.40 8.33 4.93
CA ARG A 44 -31.30 9.26 5.60
C ARG A 44 -32.70 8.66 5.70
N PRO A 45 -33.12 8.13 6.85
CA PRO A 45 -34.46 7.59 7.00
C PRO A 45 -35.50 8.72 6.83
N ALA A 46 -36.57 8.45 6.09
CA ALA A 46 -37.67 9.41 5.88
C ALA A 46 -38.81 9.26 6.91
N GLY A 47 -38.58 8.52 8.00
CA GLY A 47 -39.60 8.15 8.99
C GLY A 47 -40.29 6.81 8.69
N LYS A 48 -41.20 6.38 9.58
CA LYS A 48 -41.90 5.09 9.45
C LYS A 48 -42.77 5.08 8.20
N GLY A 49 -42.52 4.13 7.29
CA GLY A 49 -43.36 3.86 6.12
C GLY A 49 -43.10 4.72 4.87
N HIS A 50 -42.18 5.69 4.92
CA HIS A 50 -41.94 6.65 3.82
C HIS A 50 -40.64 6.42 3.04
N GLY A 51 -39.97 5.29 3.23
CA GLY A 51 -38.73 4.95 2.54
C GLY A 51 -37.51 5.74 3.06
N SER A 52 -36.55 6.04 2.18
CA SER A 52 -35.33 6.78 2.52
C SER A 52 -35.13 8.00 1.62
N HIS A 53 -34.75 9.13 2.20
CA HIS A 53 -34.24 10.26 1.44
C HIS A 53 -32.95 9.87 0.70
N PRO A 54 -32.56 10.61 -0.35
CA PRO A 54 -31.28 10.41 -1.02
C PRO A 54 -30.13 10.37 -0.01
N ALA A 55 -29.31 9.32 -0.10
CA ALA A 55 -28.13 9.17 0.74
C ALA A 55 -27.10 10.25 0.39
N LEU A 56 -26.33 10.68 1.41
CA LEU A 56 -25.37 11.77 1.28
C LEU A 56 -23.94 11.25 1.42
N TYR A 57 -23.07 11.67 0.50
CA TYR A 57 -21.63 11.56 0.64
C TYR A 57 -21.13 12.75 1.44
N ASP A 58 -20.22 12.50 2.38
CA ASP A 58 -19.56 13.55 3.15
C ASP A 58 -18.72 14.44 2.22
N GLU A 59 -18.49 15.68 2.66
CA GLU A 59 -17.75 16.69 1.90
C GLU A 59 -16.36 16.20 1.44
N LYS A 60 -15.67 15.47 2.31
CA LYS A 60 -14.34 14.89 2.04
C LYS A 60 -14.37 13.88 0.89
N GLN A 61 -15.47 13.14 0.74
CA GLN A 61 -15.65 12.19 -0.37
C GLN A 61 -15.88 12.90 -1.71
N ARG A 62 -16.46 14.11 -1.70
CA ARG A 62 -16.59 14.94 -2.89
C ARG A 62 -15.22 15.39 -3.40
N TYR A 63 -14.35 15.85 -2.50
CA TYR A 63 -12.96 16.17 -2.84
C TYR A 63 -12.19 14.94 -3.30
N LEU A 64 -12.32 13.81 -2.60
CA LEU A 64 -11.69 12.55 -2.97
C LEU A 64 -12.09 12.09 -4.38
N LEU A 65 -13.37 12.20 -4.75
CA LEU A 65 -13.84 11.92 -6.10
C LEU A 65 -13.08 12.73 -7.16
N LEU A 66 -12.93 14.04 -6.96
CA LEU A 66 -12.21 14.89 -7.90
C LEU A 66 -10.73 14.53 -8.00
N THR A 67 -10.07 14.24 -6.87
CA THR A 67 -8.68 13.76 -6.85
C THR A 67 -8.53 12.46 -7.65
N LEU A 68 -9.42 11.50 -7.44
CA LEU A 68 -9.41 10.23 -8.17
C LEU A 68 -9.64 10.42 -9.67
N LEU A 69 -10.55 11.31 -10.06
CA LEU A 69 -10.85 11.60 -11.46
C LEU A 69 -9.67 12.30 -12.16
N HIS A 70 -8.98 13.18 -11.45
CA HIS A 70 -7.76 13.81 -11.95
C HIS A 70 -6.71 12.76 -12.32
N HIS A 71 -6.39 11.83 -11.41
CA HIS A 71 -5.42 10.77 -11.67
C HIS A 71 -5.90 9.74 -12.69
N ARG A 72 -7.20 9.43 -12.71
CA ARG A 72 -7.76 8.55 -13.75
C ARG A 72 -7.56 9.13 -15.15
N LYS A 73 -7.73 10.45 -15.32
CA LYS A 73 -7.51 11.14 -16.60
C LYS A 73 -6.05 11.04 -17.07
N GLN A 74 -5.10 10.90 -16.15
CA GLN A 74 -3.68 10.66 -16.44
C GLN A 74 -3.35 9.18 -16.72
N GLY A 75 -4.35 8.29 -16.76
CA GLY A 75 -4.17 6.87 -17.08
C GLY A 75 -4.09 5.93 -15.88
N ALA A 76 -4.27 6.43 -14.65
CA ALA A 76 -4.28 5.57 -13.47
C ALA A 76 -5.46 4.57 -13.52
N GLY A 77 -5.14 3.28 -13.47
CA GLY A 77 -6.12 2.21 -13.36
C GLY A 77 -6.70 2.10 -11.95
N ILE A 78 -7.80 1.36 -11.80
CA ILE A 78 -8.52 1.19 -10.52
C ILE A 78 -7.59 0.80 -9.36
N ARG A 79 -6.67 -0.15 -9.57
CA ARG A 79 -5.72 -0.59 -8.53
C ARG A 79 -4.70 0.49 -8.19
N THR A 80 -4.29 1.31 -9.15
CA THR A 80 -3.42 2.45 -8.83
C THR A 80 -4.20 3.50 -8.04
N LEU A 81 -5.48 3.72 -8.38
CA LEU A 81 -6.32 4.68 -7.69
C LEU A 81 -6.59 4.32 -6.22
N THR A 82 -6.59 3.03 -5.82
CA THR A 82 -6.78 2.64 -4.41
C THR A 82 -5.64 3.13 -3.51
N GLN A 83 -4.47 3.46 -4.07
CA GLN A 83 -3.38 4.01 -3.29
C GLN A 83 -3.71 5.39 -2.71
N ILE A 84 -4.59 6.16 -3.37
CA ILE A 84 -4.97 7.49 -2.93
C ILE A 84 -5.72 7.46 -1.59
N PRO A 85 -6.86 6.76 -1.43
CA PRO A 85 -7.55 6.69 -0.14
C PRO A 85 -6.69 6.03 0.95
N VAL A 86 -5.90 5.01 0.60
CA VAL A 86 -4.99 4.35 1.55
C VAL A 86 -3.93 5.31 2.05
N GLY A 87 -3.25 6.04 1.15
CA GLY A 87 -2.27 7.06 1.50
C GLY A 87 -2.88 8.19 2.32
N ILE A 88 -4.08 8.65 1.94
CA ILE A 88 -4.79 9.68 2.70
C ILE A 88 -5.02 9.23 4.16
N TRP A 89 -5.48 8.01 4.36
CA TRP A 89 -5.66 7.49 5.71
C TRP A 89 -4.34 7.30 6.47
N ILE A 90 -3.29 6.77 5.82
CA ILE A 90 -1.98 6.58 6.47
C ILE A 90 -1.46 7.92 7.03
N TYR A 91 -1.45 8.98 6.24
CA TYR A 91 -0.80 10.23 6.69
C TYR A 91 -1.73 11.19 7.43
N TRP A 92 -3.03 11.21 7.11
CA TRP A 92 -3.97 12.17 7.70
C TRP A 92 -5.08 11.54 8.55
N GLY A 93 -5.26 10.21 8.50
CA GLY A 93 -6.10 9.45 9.43
C GLY A 93 -7.59 9.39 9.05
N ASP A 94 -8.37 8.80 9.98
CA ASP A 94 -9.80 8.50 9.82
C ASP A 94 -10.67 9.73 9.57
N ASP A 95 -10.21 10.91 9.98
CA ASP A 95 -10.91 12.15 9.69
C ASP A 95 -11.04 12.38 8.20
N PHE A 96 -10.10 11.95 7.36
CA PHE A 96 -10.13 12.21 5.92
C PHE A 96 -10.70 11.04 5.13
N VAL A 97 -10.24 9.84 5.44
CA VAL A 97 -10.69 8.58 4.83
C VAL A 97 -10.88 7.58 5.96
N PRO A 98 -12.08 7.04 6.20
CA PRO A 98 -12.30 6.13 7.33
C PRO A 98 -11.69 4.75 7.07
N LEU A 99 -11.23 4.07 8.13
CA LEU A 99 -10.62 2.74 8.03
C LEU A 99 -11.46 1.70 7.27
N ARG A 100 -12.80 1.73 7.40
CA ARG A 100 -13.70 0.85 6.63
C ARG A 100 -13.48 0.97 5.11
N GLN A 101 -13.23 2.19 4.62
CA GLN A 101 -12.95 2.45 3.21
C GLN A 101 -11.58 1.88 2.81
N VAL A 102 -10.57 2.04 3.68
CA VAL A 102 -9.21 1.52 3.48
C VAL A 102 -9.20 0.00 3.38
N ARG A 103 -9.97 -0.72 4.21
CA ARG A 103 -10.07 -2.18 4.14
C ARG A 103 -10.57 -2.64 2.77
N VAL A 104 -11.60 -2.00 2.23
CA VAL A 104 -12.14 -2.29 0.90
C VAL A 104 -11.15 -1.90 -0.21
N ALA A 105 -10.46 -0.77 -0.07
CA ALA A 105 -9.44 -0.32 -1.01
C ALA A 105 -8.25 -1.30 -1.08
N MET A 106 -7.77 -1.78 0.08
CA MET A 106 -6.73 -2.81 0.17
C MET A 106 -7.18 -4.12 -0.46
N ALA A 107 -8.40 -4.58 -0.16
CA ALA A 107 -8.98 -5.77 -0.78
C ALA A 107 -9.08 -5.61 -2.31
N THR A 108 -9.43 -4.43 -2.82
CA THR A 108 -9.47 -4.15 -4.27
C THR A 108 -8.07 -4.13 -4.89
N TRP A 109 -7.10 -3.51 -4.19
CA TRP A 109 -5.73 -3.41 -4.62
C TRP A 109 -5.09 -4.80 -4.78
N ILE A 110 -5.18 -5.65 -3.74
CA ILE A 110 -4.73 -7.05 -3.78
C ILE A 110 -5.58 -7.83 -4.81
N GLY A 111 -6.91 -7.68 -4.71
CA GLY A 111 -7.94 -8.54 -5.29
C GLY A 111 -7.68 -10.02 -5.09
N ASP A 112 -8.17 -10.87 -6.00
CA ASP A 112 -8.05 -12.32 -5.83
C ASP A 112 -6.83 -12.89 -6.59
N PRO A 113 -5.73 -13.26 -5.90
CA PRO A 113 -4.56 -13.88 -6.52
C PRO A 113 -4.80 -15.34 -6.95
N ARG A 114 -5.77 -16.05 -6.35
CA ARG A 114 -6.10 -17.46 -6.64
C ARG A 114 -6.89 -17.61 -7.93
N VAL A 115 -7.53 -16.54 -8.39
CA VAL A 115 -8.25 -16.52 -9.67
C VAL A 115 -7.30 -16.54 -10.87
N SER A 116 -6.01 -16.21 -10.71
CA SER A 116 -5.08 -16.19 -11.85
C SER A 116 -3.59 -16.29 -11.49
N LEU A 117 -2.93 -17.33 -12.01
CA LEU A 117 -1.46 -17.46 -11.96
C LEU A 117 -0.74 -16.28 -12.64
N ARG A 118 -1.34 -15.67 -13.67
CA ARG A 118 -0.82 -14.44 -14.30
C ARG A 118 -0.75 -13.30 -13.29
N ARG A 119 -1.76 -13.18 -12.42
CA ARG A 119 -1.84 -12.15 -11.38
C ARG A 119 -0.83 -12.41 -10.27
N ALA A 120 -0.68 -13.66 -9.83
CA ALA A 120 0.35 -14.07 -8.89
C ALA A 120 1.76 -13.74 -9.40
N ARG A 121 2.04 -13.98 -10.69
CA ARG A 121 3.29 -13.56 -11.34
C ARG A 121 3.50 -12.04 -11.36
N GLN A 122 2.44 -11.24 -11.46
CA GLN A 122 2.59 -9.77 -11.46
C GLN A 122 2.96 -9.24 -10.07
N ILE A 123 2.38 -9.80 -9.01
CA ILE A 123 2.76 -9.50 -7.62
C ILE A 123 4.23 -9.92 -7.39
N ALA A 124 4.59 -11.13 -7.81
CA ALA A 124 5.94 -11.66 -7.71
C ALA A 124 7.00 -10.81 -8.43
N ARG A 125 6.67 -10.20 -9.58
CA ARG A 125 7.57 -9.26 -10.27
C ARG A 125 7.85 -8.00 -9.46
N THR A 126 6.83 -7.47 -8.78
CA THR A 126 6.97 -6.25 -7.96
C THR A 126 7.91 -6.51 -6.79
N ILE A 127 7.82 -7.70 -6.20
CA ILE A 127 8.74 -8.16 -5.15
C ILE A 127 10.16 -8.36 -5.71
N LEU A 128 10.31 -9.06 -6.84
CA LEU A 128 11.62 -9.31 -7.46
C LEU A 128 12.37 -8.01 -7.80
N GLN A 129 11.66 -6.99 -8.29
CA GLN A 129 12.27 -5.70 -8.63
C GLN A 129 12.93 -5.00 -7.44
N GLN A 130 12.51 -5.29 -6.20
CA GLN A 130 13.11 -4.74 -4.99
C GLN A 130 14.41 -5.45 -4.57
N MET A 131 14.73 -6.57 -5.21
CA MET A 131 15.88 -7.43 -4.87
C MET A 131 16.83 -7.70 -6.04
N ASP A 132 16.54 -7.12 -7.21
CA ASP A 132 17.31 -7.44 -8.41
C ASP A 132 18.72 -6.86 -8.32
N HIS A 133 19.73 -7.71 -8.53
CA HIS A 133 21.12 -7.29 -8.64
C HIS A 133 21.54 -7.33 -10.12
N PRO A 134 22.22 -6.32 -10.68
CA PRO A 134 22.61 -6.30 -12.09
C PRO A 134 23.34 -7.58 -12.54
N ALA A 135 24.23 -8.09 -11.69
CA ALA A 135 25.01 -9.31 -11.94
C ALA A 135 24.25 -10.64 -11.77
N ALA A 136 22.97 -10.63 -11.36
CA ALA A 136 22.21 -11.87 -11.19
C ALA A 136 22.04 -12.59 -12.53
N ALA A 137 22.02 -13.94 -12.51
CA ALA A 137 21.76 -14.71 -13.72
C ALA A 137 20.27 -14.64 -14.11
N PRO A 138 19.91 -14.57 -15.41
CA PRO A 138 18.51 -14.62 -15.84
C PRO A 138 17.73 -15.85 -15.33
N ALA A 139 18.42 -17.00 -15.21
CA ALA A 139 17.85 -18.22 -14.66
C ALA A 139 17.48 -18.08 -13.16
N ALA A 140 18.33 -17.41 -12.37
CA ALA A 140 18.07 -17.16 -10.95
C ALA A 140 16.86 -16.23 -10.76
N ARG A 141 16.78 -15.15 -11.55
CA ARG A 141 15.60 -14.25 -11.57
C ARG A 141 14.31 -15.01 -11.89
N LYS A 142 14.35 -15.88 -12.90
CA LYS A 142 13.18 -16.68 -13.28
C LYS A 142 12.77 -17.66 -12.18
N ALA A 143 13.73 -18.34 -11.56
CA ALA A 143 13.47 -19.29 -10.48
C ALA A 143 12.80 -18.59 -9.27
N LEU A 144 13.35 -17.45 -8.84
CA LEU A 144 12.77 -16.65 -7.76
C LEU A 144 11.36 -16.14 -8.13
N LEU A 145 11.18 -15.63 -9.36
CA LEU A 145 9.88 -15.17 -9.83
C LEU A 145 8.82 -16.28 -9.80
N ASP A 146 9.15 -17.47 -10.30
CA ASP A 146 8.22 -18.59 -10.36
C ASP A 146 7.87 -19.10 -8.95
N MET A 147 8.83 -19.10 -8.03
CA MET A 147 8.59 -19.46 -6.63
C MET A 147 7.68 -18.46 -5.91
N LEU A 148 7.96 -17.16 -6.04
CA LEU A 148 7.11 -16.09 -5.50
C LEU A 148 5.70 -16.13 -6.09
N ALA A 149 5.57 -16.40 -7.39
CA ALA A 149 4.27 -16.53 -8.03
C ALA A 149 3.50 -17.75 -7.52
N GLN A 150 4.17 -18.89 -7.34
CA GLN A 150 3.55 -20.09 -6.79
C GLN A 150 3.13 -19.88 -5.33
N ALA A 151 3.95 -19.19 -4.54
CA ALA A 151 3.62 -18.84 -3.17
C ALA A 151 2.40 -17.91 -3.10
N ALA A 152 2.34 -16.87 -3.93
CA ALA A 152 1.19 -15.99 -4.02
C ALA A 152 -0.08 -16.72 -4.52
N TYR A 153 0.06 -17.68 -5.43
CA TYR A 153 -1.07 -18.44 -5.98
C TYR A 153 -1.63 -19.46 -4.98
N THR A 154 -0.75 -20.20 -4.29
CA THR A 154 -1.14 -21.30 -3.40
C THR A 154 -1.27 -20.89 -1.93
N GLY A 155 -0.68 -19.76 -1.54
CA GLY A 155 -0.54 -19.35 -0.15
C GLY A 155 0.47 -20.18 0.64
N ARG A 156 1.30 -21.01 -0.02
CA ARG A 156 2.31 -21.87 0.61
C ARG A 156 3.70 -21.44 0.16
N VAL A 157 4.62 -21.27 1.11
CA VAL A 157 6.01 -20.92 0.83
C VAL A 157 6.95 -21.89 1.53
N ASP A 158 7.93 -22.40 0.79
CA ASP A 158 9.09 -23.06 1.37
C ASP A 158 10.15 -21.98 1.60
N LEU A 159 10.31 -21.56 2.85
CA LEU A 159 11.19 -20.45 3.20
C LEU A 159 12.66 -20.78 2.92
N THR A 160 13.08 -22.04 3.11
CA THR A 160 14.46 -22.48 2.85
C THR A 160 14.78 -22.43 1.36
N ALA A 161 13.85 -22.90 0.52
CA ALA A 161 14.00 -22.82 -0.92
C ALA A 161 13.95 -21.37 -1.42
N LEU A 162 13.08 -20.54 -0.82
CA LEU A 162 12.97 -19.11 -1.12
C LEU A 162 14.25 -18.38 -0.77
N GLU A 163 14.84 -18.66 0.39
CA GLU A 163 16.12 -18.08 0.79
C GLU A 163 17.22 -18.40 -0.21
N SER A 164 17.35 -19.67 -0.59
CA SER A 164 18.35 -20.09 -1.57
C SER A 164 18.17 -19.38 -2.92
N ALA A 165 16.92 -19.25 -3.40
CA ALA A 165 16.60 -18.53 -4.62
C ALA A 165 16.85 -17.01 -4.51
N ALA A 166 16.53 -16.42 -3.36
CA ALA A 166 16.79 -15.01 -3.05
C ALA A 166 18.28 -14.70 -3.04
N ARG A 167 19.10 -15.52 -2.37
CA ARG A 167 20.57 -15.39 -2.36
C ARG A 167 21.16 -15.44 -3.76
N ALA A 168 20.67 -16.34 -4.61
CA ALA A 168 21.15 -16.46 -5.99
C ALA A 168 20.87 -15.22 -6.87
N VAL A 169 19.89 -14.38 -6.49
CA VAL A 169 19.58 -13.12 -7.17
C VAL A 169 20.29 -11.94 -6.49
N PHE A 170 20.28 -11.87 -5.16
CA PHE A 170 20.77 -10.71 -4.41
C PHE A 170 22.30 -10.74 -4.18
N GLU A 171 22.88 -11.93 -4.03
CA GLU A 171 24.29 -12.15 -3.71
C GLU A 171 24.98 -13.08 -4.75
N PRO A 172 24.89 -12.79 -6.07
CA PRO A 172 25.43 -13.68 -7.08
C PRO A 172 26.95 -13.83 -6.92
N GLY A 173 27.42 -15.05 -6.67
CA GLY A 173 28.85 -15.37 -6.55
C GLY A 173 29.46 -15.19 -5.15
N PHE A 174 28.66 -14.86 -4.12
CA PHE A 174 29.16 -14.64 -2.76
C PHE A 174 28.97 -15.83 -1.80
N SER A 175 28.55 -17.01 -2.28
CA SER A 175 28.43 -18.19 -1.40
C SER A 175 29.80 -18.61 -0.86
N PRO A 176 30.04 -18.70 0.48
CA PRO A 176 29.07 -18.72 1.60
C PRO A 176 29.00 -17.43 2.46
N LEU A 177 29.56 -16.31 2.02
CA LEU A 177 29.60 -15.05 2.78
C LEU A 177 28.23 -14.34 2.74
N HIS A 178 27.68 -14.02 3.92
CA HIS A 178 26.54 -13.12 4.04
C HIS A 178 26.97 -11.69 3.73
N ARG A 179 26.32 -11.05 2.75
CA ARG A 179 26.60 -9.67 2.37
C ARG A 179 25.58 -8.73 3.03
N ALA A 180 26.10 -7.76 3.76
CA ALA A 180 25.36 -6.56 4.09
C ALA A 180 25.79 -5.46 3.10
N VAL A 181 24.83 -4.86 2.41
CA VAL A 181 25.06 -3.72 1.51
C VAL A 181 24.59 -2.45 2.20
N GLY A 182 25.39 -1.38 2.15
CA GLY A 182 25.05 -0.10 2.76
C GLY A 182 25.60 0.10 4.17
N HIS A 183 25.14 1.17 4.81
CA HIS A 183 25.55 1.59 6.15
C HIS A 183 25.08 0.62 7.24
N LEU A 184 25.90 0.43 8.29
CA LEU A 184 25.66 -0.53 9.38
C LEU A 184 24.36 -0.31 10.17
N SER A 185 23.85 0.92 10.19
CA SER A 185 22.57 1.25 10.86
C SER A 185 21.34 0.99 9.99
N ALA A 186 21.52 0.77 8.68
CA ALA A 186 20.45 0.45 7.73
C ALA A 186 20.98 -0.50 6.64
N PRO A 187 21.47 -1.71 7.02
CA PRO A 187 22.07 -2.62 6.07
C PRO A 187 20.97 -3.32 5.26
N LEU A 188 21.16 -3.37 3.94
CA LEU A 188 20.38 -4.22 3.06
C LEU A 188 20.99 -5.62 3.08
N THR A 189 20.23 -6.58 3.61
CA THR A 189 20.65 -7.99 3.70
C THR A 189 19.60 -8.89 3.05
N VAL A 190 20.00 -10.09 2.62
CA VAL A 190 19.05 -11.09 2.14
C VAL A 190 17.99 -11.42 3.18
N ASP A 191 18.39 -11.55 4.44
CA ASP A 191 17.48 -11.89 5.54
C ASP A 191 16.43 -10.77 5.75
N SER A 192 16.84 -9.49 5.65
CA SER A 192 15.89 -8.37 5.71
C SER A 192 14.88 -8.39 4.55
N GLN A 193 15.32 -8.77 3.35
CA GLN A 193 14.45 -8.86 2.17
C GLN A 193 13.49 -10.06 2.26
N ILE A 194 13.98 -11.21 2.70
CA ILE A 194 13.14 -12.40 2.95
C ILE A 194 12.11 -12.09 4.03
N GLY A 195 12.51 -11.40 5.10
CA GLY A 195 11.59 -10.96 6.14
C GLY A 195 10.47 -10.08 5.60
N ILE A 196 10.77 -9.14 4.69
CA ILE A 196 9.76 -8.31 4.02
C ILE A 196 8.84 -9.14 3.12
N ILE A 197 9.38 -10.12 2.39
CA ILE A 197 8.58 -11.02 1.54
C ILE A 197 7.62 -11.84 2.39
N ASP A 198 8.14 -12.50 3.42
CA ASP A 198 7.35 -13.33 4.32
C ASP A 198 6.24 -12.50 4.98
N ALA A 199 6.58 -11.30 5.49
CA ALA A 199 5.63 -10.34 6.04
C ALA A 199 4.47 -10.08 5.06
N ARG A 200 4.78 -9.75 3.81
CA ARG A 200 3.76 -9.45 2.79
C ARG A 200 2.93 -10.66 2.41
N LEU A 201 3.53 -11.84 2.28
CA LEU A 201 2.80 -13.07 1.97
C LEU A 201 1.80 -13.42 3.09
N GLN A 202 2.22 -13.31 4.35
CA GLN A 202 1.35 -13.53 5.51
C GLN A 202 0.23 -12.47 5.58
N ALA A 203 0.54 -11.20 5.31
CA ALA A 203 -0.46 -10.14 5.27
C ALA A 203 -1.50 -10.36 4.16
N ILE A 204 -1.08 -10.78 2.96
CA ILE A 204 -2.01 -11.13 1.87
C ILE A 204 -2.92 -12.28 2.29
N ALA A 205 -2.38 -13.33 2.92
CA ALA A 205 -3.16 -14.48 3.36
C ALA A 205 -4.24 -14.09 4.40
N LYS A 206 -3.90 -13.22 5.36
CA LYS A 206 -4.86 -12.72 6.35
C LYS A 206 -5.87 -11.72 5.79
N LEU A 207 -5.45 -10.81 4.89
CA LEU A 207 -6.36 -9.85 4.24
C LEU A 207 -7.41 -10.55 3.37
N THR A 208 -7.02 -11.59 2.64
CA THR A 208 -7.94 -12.36 1.77
C THR A 208 -8.96 -13.19 2.55
N THR A 209 -8.73 -13.39 3.85
CA THR A 209 -9.63 -14.13 4.75
C THR A 209 -10.26 -13.23 5.82
N ASP A 210 -10.12 -11.91 5.68
CA ASP A 210 -10.65 -10.88 6.60
C ASP A 210 -10.26 -11.08 8.08
N GLN A 211 -9.04 -11.56 8.33
CA GLN A 211 -8.56 -11.90 9.68
C GLN A 211 -7.90 -10.74 10.43
N PHE A 212 -7.75 -9.56 9.80
CA PHE A 212 -7.21 -8.38 10.47
C PHE A 212 -8.30 -7.62 11.22
N SER A 213 -8.00 -7.26 12.46
CA SER A 213 -8.81 -6.35 13.26
C SER A 213 -8.56 -4.89 12.85
N ASP A 214 -9.44 -3.99 13.28
CA ASP A 214 -9.21 -2.56 13.06
C ASP A 214 -7.96 -2.04 13.79
N ASP A 215 -7.63 -2.64 14.94
CA ASP A 215 -6.45 -2.27 15.71
C ASP A 215 -5.16 -2.71 15.03
N ASP A 216 -5.15 -3.84 14.32
CA ASP A 216 -4.00 -4.26 13.51
C ASP A 216 -3.68 -3.20 12.43
N PHE A 217 -4.70 -2.66 11.78
CA PHE A 217 -4.52 -1.58 10.82
C PHE A 217 -3.98 -0.31 11.50
N ARG A 218 -4.58 0.12 12.61
CA ARG A 218 -4.12 1.32 13.34
C ARG A 218 -2.69 1.17 13.83
N ASN A 219 -2.31 0.00 14.33
CA ASN A 219 -0.98 -0.33 14.78
C ASN A 219 0.01 -0.35 13.61
N ALA A 220 -0.35 -0.96 12.48
CA ALA A 220 0.47 -0.95 11.27
C ALA A 220 0.71 0.48 10.75
N ARG A 221 -0.34 1.31 10.71
CA ARG A 221 -0.23 2.74 10.39
C ARG A 221 0.72 3.45 11.34
N HIS A 222 0.58 3.22 12.65
CA HIS A 222 1.43 3.82 13.66
C HIS A 222 2.91 3.45 13.47
N ALA A 223 3.20 2.16 13.32
CA ALA A 223 4.55 1.64 13.08
C ALA A 223 5.16 2.23 11.80
N HIS A 224 4.37 2.30 10.72
CA HIS A 224 4.78 2.92 9.47
C HIS A 224 5.18 4.39 9.66
N LEU A 225 4.35 5.18 10.34
CA LEU A 225 4.63 6.60 10.56
C LEU A 225 5.90 6.82 11.40
N LEU A 226 6.15 5.98 12.41
CA LEU A 226 7.40 6.02 13.20
C LEU A 226 8.61 5.69 12.33
N GLY A 227 8.57 4.57 11.60
CA GLY A 227 9.66 4.15 10.72
C GLY A 227 9.94 5.17 9.62
N TYR A 228 8.88 5.73 9.04
CA TYR A 228 8.96 6.79 8.03
C TYR A 228 9.61 8.06 8.59
N ALA A 229 9.18 8.53 9.77
CA ALA A 229 9.76 9.72 10.40
C ALA A 229 11.25 9.52 10.76
N GLN A 230 11.62 8.31 11.20
CA GLN A 230 13.00 7.96 11.46
C GLN A 230 13.83 7.96 10.18
N TYR A 231 13.33 7.31 9.11
CA TYR A 231 14.02 7.28 7.82
C TYR A 231 14.21 8.69 7.24
N VAL A 232 13.17 9.53 7.23
CA VAL A 232 13.27 10.92 6.75
C VAL A 232 14.35 11.71 7.51
N ARG A 233 14.53 11.44 8.81
CA ARG A 233 15.57 12.09 9.63
C ARG A 233 16.97 11.60 9.26
N ASP A 234 17.13 10.30 9.04
CA ASP A 234 18.42 9.66 8.83
C ASP A 234 18.87 9.69 7.35
N GLN A 235 17.93 9.85 6.41
CA GLN A 235 18.16 9.74 4.97
C GLN A 235 19.30 10.64 4.47
N PRO A 236 19.41 11.93 4.87
CA PRO A 236 20.51 12.77 4.40
C PRO A 236 21.88 12.23 4.79
N PHE A 237 22.01 11.65 5.98
CA PHE A 237 23.26 11.02 6.42
C PHE A 237 23.51 9.72 5.66
N LEU A 238 22.50 8.83 5.58
CA LEU A 238 22.62 7.55 4.89
C LEU A 238 23.00 7.72 3.41
N ALA A 239 22.43 8.71 2.72
CA ALA A 239 22.75 9.02 1.33
C ALA A 239 24.23 9.38 1.12
N THR A 240 24.92 9.95 2.11
CA THR A 240 26.38 10.19 2.03
C THR A 240 27.22 8.93 2.13
N GLN A 241 26.63 7.83 2.61
CA GLN A 241 27.25 6.53 2.83
C GLN A 241 26.82 5.51 1.75
N GLU A 242 26.23 5.99 0.66
CA GLU A 242 25.72 5.14 -0.42
C GLU A 242 26.86 4.40 -1.14
N PRO A 243 26.79 3.06 -1.26
CA PRO A 243 27.77 2.30 -2.02
C PRO A 243 27.70 2.64 -3.52
N ALA A 244 28.87 2.83 -4.15
CA ALA A 244 28.95 3.18 -5.57
C ALA A 244 28.34 2.12 -6.51
N ASP A 245 28.31 0.85 -6.09
CA ASP A 245 27.73 -0.26 -6.83
C ASP A 245 26.21 -0.41 -6.61
N HIS A 246 25.61 0.38 -5.72
CA HIS A 246 24.18 0.42 -5.41
C HIS A 246 23.67 1.87 -5.34
N PRO A 247 23.70 2.61 -6.46
CA PRO A 247 23.16 3.97 -6.49
C PRO A 247 21.63 3.95 -6.25
N GLY A 248 21.14 4.89 -5.44
CA GLY A 248 19.74 4.94 -5.03
C GLY A 248 19.38 3.97 -3.90
N LEU A 249 20.34 3.38 -3.18
CA LEU A 249 20.05 2.54 -2.01
C LEU A 249 19.29 3.31 -0.92
N TYR A 250 19.61 4.59 -0.75
CA TYR A 250 18.99 5.48 0.23
C TYR A 250 18.20 6.60 -0.45
N GLU A 251 17.17 6.22 -1.20
CA GLU A 251 16.37 7.17 -1.98
C GLU A 251 15.78 8.29 -1.11
N PRO A 252 15.79 9.54 -1.61
CA PRO A 252 15.12 10.65 -0.96
C PRO A 252 13.62 10.42 -0.91
N VAL A 253 13.02 10.78 0.20
CA VAL A 253 11.59 10.67 0.39
C VAL A 253 10.88 11.84 -0.29
N THR A 254 9.98 11.53 -1.24
CA THR A 254 9.12 12.54 -1.88
C THR A 254 7.66 12.26 -1.54
N ALA A 255 6.83 13.30 -1.57
CA ALA A 255 5.38 13.15 -1.36
C ALA A 255 4.77 12.19 -2.41
N GLU A 256 5.25 12.30 -3.65
CA GLU A 256 4.83 11.45 -4.76
C GLU A 256 5.18 9.98 -4.54
N SER A 257 6.46 9.64 -4.27
CA SER A 257 6.86 8.24 -4.05
C SER A 257 6.15 7.63 -2.85
N THR A 258 5.99 8.43 -1.79
CA THR A 258 5.31 8.03 -0.56
C THR A 258 3.84 7.67 -0.79
N LEU A 259 3.11 8.49 -1.56
CA LEU A 259 1.69 8.26 -1.86
C LEU A 259 1.51 7.12 -2.89
N ASN A 260 2.40 7.04 -3.88
CA ASN A 260 2.36 6.02 -4.94
C ASN A 260 2.78 4.61 -4.49
N GLN A 261 3.18 4.44 -3.23
CA GLN A 261 3.53 3.15 -2.61
C GLN A 261 2.73 2.88 -1.33
N SER A 262 1.67 3.66 -1.07
CA SER A 262 0.94 3.59 0.21
C SER A 262 0.31 2.23 0.48
N CYS A 263 -0.19 1.54 -0.54
CA CYS A 263 -0.70 0.17 -0.37
C CYS A 263 0.42 -0.82 -0.02
N ASP A 264 1.58 -0.71 -0.66
CA ASP A 264 2.73 -1.57 -0.40
C ASP A 264 3.29 -1.33 1.02
N HIS A 265 3.39 -0.07 1.44
CA HIS A 265 3.81 0.30 2.79
C HIS A 265 2.88 -0.27 3.85
N LEU A 266 1.55 -0.10 3.69
CA LEU A 266 0.59 -0.64 4.64
C LEU A 266 0.62 -2.18 4.66
N LEU A 267 0.74 -2.83 3.49
CA LEU A 267 0.86 -4.28 3.42
C LEU A 267 2.10 -4.78 4.17
N THR A 268 3.26 -4.13 3.96
CA THR A 268 4.49 -4.46 4.68
C THR A 268 4.31 -4.26 6.19
N ALA A 269 3.76 -3.12 6.62
CA ALA A 269 3.58 -2.82 8.04
C ALA A 269 2.63 -3.81 8.73
N LEU A 270 1.52 -4.18 8.08
CA LEU A 270 0.62 -5.25 8.54
C LEU A 270 1.35 -6.58 8.68
N GLY A 271 2.16 -6.94 7.69
CA GLY A 271 2.95 -8.16 7.70
C GLY A 271 3.99 -8.22 8.80
N LEU A 272 4.74 -7.13 8.99
CA LEU A 272 5.74 -7.02 10.06
C LEU A 272 5.08 -7.08 11.44
N GLY A 273 3.86 -6.57 11.59
CA GLY A 273 3.09 -6.73 12.83
C GLY A 273 2.73 -8.17 13.16
N ILE A 274 2.62 -9.06 12.16
CA ILE A 274 2.43 -10.50 12.37
C ILE A 274 3.73 -11.15 12.85
N ILE A 275 4.86 -10.82 12.22
CA ILE A 275 6.15 -11.47 12.46
C ILE A 275 6.82 -10.95 13.75
N HIS A 276 6.58 -9.67 14.09
CA HIS A 276 7.18 -8.97 15.24
C HIS A 276 6.12 -8.33 16.15
N PRO A 277 5.26 -9.13 16.81
CA PRO A 277 4.19 -8.62 17.67
C PRO A 277 4.73 -7.83 18.87
N GLU A 278 5.92 -8.17 19.37
CA GLU A 278 6.61 -7.46 20.45
C GLU A 278 6.96 -6.02 20.05
N ARG A 279 7.49 -5.81 18.84
CA ARG A 279 7.80 -4.47 18.34
C ARG A 279 6.56 -3.63 18.13
N THR A 280 5.45 -4.25 17.74
CA THR A 280 4.17 -3.55 17.60
C THR A 280 3.68 -3.05 18.96
N THR A 281 3.87 -3.85 20.01
CA THR A 281 3.55 -3.45 21.39
C THR A 281 4.43 -2.32 21.90
N GLU A 282 5.71 -2.27 21.49
CA GLU A 282 6.60 -1.16 21.82
C GLU A 282 6.19 0.13 21.09
N PHE A 283 5.90 0.04 19.79
CA PHE A 283 5.52 1.19 18.97
C PHE A 283 4.24 1.85 19.45
N THR A 284 3.24 1.09 19.89
CA THR A 284 1.98 1.66 20.41
C THR A 284 2.16 2.52 21.67
N ARG A 285 3.32 2.42 22.36
CA ARG A 285 3.65 3.28 23.52
C ARG A 285 4.29 4.61 23.12
N LEU A 286 4.74 4.75 21.87
CA LEU A 286 5.34 5.98 21.36
C LEU A 286 4.25 6.89 20.77
N PRO A 287 4.44 8.22 20.80
CA PRO A 287 3.53 9.12 20.12
C PRO A 287 3.70 9.02 18.60
N ALA A 288 2.58 8.95 17.87
CA ALA A 288 2.61 8.94 16.40
C ALA A 288 3.14 10.30 15.89
N PRO A 289 4.16 10.32 15.01
CA PRO A 289 4.64 11.57 14.45
C PRO A 289 3.60 12.14 13.47
N ARG A 290 3.47 13.47 13.44
CA ARG A 290 2.75 14.16 12.37
C ARG A 290 3.68 14.37 11.19
N ILE A 291 3.36 13.77 10.06
CA ILE A 291 4.14 13.92 8.83
C ILE A 291 3.60 15.12 8.05
N THR A 292 4.47 16.09 7.78
CA THR A 292 4.20 17.22 6.88
C THR A 292 5.04 17.06 5.62
N PHE A 293 4.40 16.85 4.48
CA PHE A 293 5.07 16.92 3.20
C PHE A 293 5.42 18.38 2.90
N ARG A 294 6.70 18.66 2.63
CA ARG A 294 7.10 19.97 2.09
C ARG A 294 6.70 20.03 0.62
N ALA A 295 6.04 21.11 0.23
CA ALA A 295 5.68 21.42 -1.15
C ALA A 295 6.90 21.86 -1.96
#